data_AF-A0A5Q8C849-F1
#
_entry.id   AF-A0A5Q8C849-F1
#
_cell.length_a   1.000
_cell.length_b   1.000
_cell.length_c   1.000
_cell.angle_alpha   90.00
_cell.angle_beta   90.00
_cell.angle_gamma   90.00
#
_symmetry.space_group_name_H-M   'P 1'
#
loop_
_entity.id
_entity.type
_entity.pdbx_description
1 polymer ?
#
loop_
_entity_poly.entity_id
_entity_poly.type
_entity_poly.pdbx_seq_one_letter_code
_entity_poly.pdbx_strand_id
1 'polypeptide(L)'
;CYLVFDSKARADEWGCQVILCLSNPGGATQYAECRPPVQKLWRWVAKGHSFPTCSGVGFQSSRPGYDPYYCNEDYTLTSSFGSGGRVATCVSTSLRPVDRRFCSFARDDNGGDYSSVLSPRWQRQGGRLQCMAKITSRPNVREQPHFIDVTIDGVGKQRVWY
;
A
#
# COMPACT_ATOMS: atom_id res chain seq x y z
N CYS A 1 -25.28 -39.13 -16.90
CA CYS A 1 -25.31 -38.61 -15.51
C CYS A 1 -23.88 -38.55 -14.99
N TYR A 2 -23.28 -37.36 -14.95
CA TYR A 2 -21.94 -37.16 -14.38
C TYR A 2 -22.12 -36.71 -12.93
N LEU A 3 -21.75 -37.58 -11.99
CA LEU A 3 -21.64 -37.24 -10.58
C LEU A 3 -20.35 -36.43 -10.42
N VAL A 4 -20.48 -35.11 -10.24
CA VAL A 4 -19.35 -34.26 -9.86
C VAL A 4 -19.27 -34.26 -8.34
N PHE A 5 -18.08 -34.63 -7.85
CA PHE A 5 -17.74 -34.84 -6.46
C PHE A 5 -17.93 -33.58 -5.61
N ASP A 6 -18.78 -33.70 -4.60
CA ASP A 6 -18.87 -32.80 -3.45
C ASP A 6 -17.71 -33.12 -2.49
N SER A 7 -16.72 -32.22 -2.41
CA SER A 7 -15.78 -32.16 -1.26
C SER A 7 -15.00 -30.83 -1.12
N LYS A 8 -15.50 -29.69 -1.66
CA LYS A 8 -14.88 -28.36 -1.48
C LYS A 8 -15.82 -27.21 -1.07
N ALA A 9 -17.12 -27.45 -0.93
CA ALA A 9 -18.14 -26.40 -0.87
C ALA A 9 -18.36 -25.72 0.51
N ARG A 10 -17.30 -25.30 1.23
CA ARG A 10 -17.46 -24.50 2.47
C ARG A 10 -16.57 -23.27 2.54
N ALA A 11 -15.33 -23.36 2.03
CA ALA A 11 -14.39 -22.25 2.02
C ALA A 11 -14.67 -21.28 0.85
N ASP A 12 -15.24 -21.81 -0.23
CA ASP A 12 -15.47 -21.12 -1.49
C ASP A 12 -16.65 -20.13 -1.37
N GLU A 13 -17.80 -20.57 -0.83
CA GLU A 13 -19.02 -19.76 -0.78
C GLU A 13 -18.91 -18.59 0.22
N TRP A 14 -18.44 -18.86 1.44
CA TRP A 14 -18.28 -17.81 2.45
C TRP A 14 -17.16 -16.82 2.08
N GLY A 15 -16.04 -17.31 1.51
CA GLY A 15 -14.96 -16.46 1.05
C GLY A 15 -15.40 -15.50 -0.05
N CYS A 16 -16.13 -16.01 -1.05
CA CYS A 16 -16.67 -15.17 -2.11
C CYS A 16 -17.69 -14.16 -1.59
N GLN A 17 -18.56 -14.56 -0.65
CA GLN A 17 -19.52 -13.63 -0.02
C GLN A 17 -18.81 -12.49 0.72
N VAL A 18 -17.78 -12.81 1.51
CA VAL A 18 -16.99 -11.81 2.26
C VAL A 18 -16.31 -10.82 1.32
N ILE A 19 -15.66 -11.32 0.27
CA ILE A 19 -14.90 -10.44 -0.62
C ILE A 19 -15.86 -9.59 -1.46
N LEU A 20 -16.99 -10.12 -1.90
CA LEU A 20 -18.03 -9.31 -2.56
C LEU A 20 -18.52 -8.18 -1.66
N CYS A 21 -18.80 -8.48 -0.39
CA CYS A 21 -19.21 -7.47 0.59
C CYS A 21 -18.13 -6.40 0.82
N LEU A 22 -16.87 -6.80 0.92
CA LEU A 22 -15.74 -5.88 1.08
C LEU A 22 -15.48 -4.98 -0.13
N SER A 23 -15.79 -5.46 -1.34
CA SER A 23 -15.68 -4.68 -2.57
C SER A 23 -16.76 -3.60 -2.70
N ASN A 24 -17.76 -3.58 -1.83
CA ASN A 24 -18.82 -2.58 -1.86
C ASN A 24 -18.29 -1.17 -1.52
N PRO A 25 -18.41 -0.18 -2.44
CA PRO A 25 -17.86 1.16 -2.23
C PRO A 25 -18.47 1.92 -1.04
N GLY A 26 -19.72 1.63 -0.65
CA GLY A 26 -20.33 2.24 0.56
C GLY A 26 -19.99 1.50 1.86
N GLY A 27 -19.07 0.54 1.82
CA GLY A 27 -18.49 -0.14 2.97
C GLY A 27 -18.94 -1.59 3.12
N ALA A 28 -18.09 -2.36 3.79
CA ALA A 28 -18.21 -3.81 3.95
C ALA A 28 -19.50 -4.29 4.63
N THR A 29 -20.18 -3.40 5.37
CA THR A 29 -21.35 -3.73 6.19
C THR A 29 -22.57 -2.86 5.90
N GLN A 30 -22.53 -2.11 4.78
CA GLN A 30 -23.64 -1.26 4.34
C GLN A 30 -24.94 -2.07 4.19
N TYR A 31 -24.86 -3.23 3.52
CA TYR A 31 -25.99 -4.15 3.34
C TYR A 31 -26.12 -5.09 4.54
N ALA A 32 -27.35 -5.37 4.97
CA ALA A 32 -27.61 -6.20 6.15
C ALA A 32 -27.08 -7.63 5.97
N GLU A 33 -27.19 -8.15 4.75
CA GLU A 33 -26.71 -9.47 4.31
C GLU A 33 -25.19 -9.60 4.44
N CYS A 34 -24.47 -8.46 4.38
CA CYS A 34 -23.02 -8.41 4.51
C CYS A 34 -22.54 -8.36 5.97
N ARG A 35 -23.40 -8.02 6.94
CA ARG A 35 -22.99 -7.93 8.35
C ARG A 35 -22.54 -9.29 8.92
N PRO A 36 -23.33 -10.39 8.81
CA PRO A 36 -22.91 -11.69 9.35
C PRO A 36 -21.60 -12.25 8.74
N PRO A 37 -21.40 -12.29 7.41
CA PRO A 37 -20.18 -12.85 6.83
C PRO A 37 -18.95 -12.02 7.17
N VAL A 38 -19.04 -10.69 7.20
CA VAL A 38 -17.93 -9.79 7.54
C VAL A 38 -17.60 -9.85 9.04
N GLN A 39 -18.58 -9.93 9.93
CA GLN A 39 -18.31 -10.15 11.35
C GLN A 39 -17.69 -11.52 11.62
N LYS A 40 -18.08 -12.55 10.87
CA LYS A 40 -17.42 -13.86 10.91
C LYS A 40 -15.97 -13.76 10.43
N LEU A 41 -15.70 -12.97 9.38
CA LEU A 41 -14.34 -12.71 8.90
C LEU A 41 -13.47 -12.12 10.00
N TRP A 42 -13.90 -11.04 10.67
CA TRP A 42 -13.08 -10.40 11.70
C TRP A 42 -12.75 -11.34 12.86
N ARG A 43 -13.72 -12.13 13.32
CA ARG A 43 -13.48 -13.16 14.33
C ARG A 43 -12.55 -14.28 13.86
N TRP A 44 -12.60 -14.62 12.57
CA TRP A 44 -11.75 -15.63 11.96
C TRP A 44 -10.30 -15.17 11.88
N VAL A 45 -10.05 -13.99 11.32
CA VAL A 45 -8.68 -13.44 11.21
C VAL A 45 -8.10 -13.04 12.57
N ALA A 46 -8.92 -12.60 13.52
CA ALA A 46 -8.49 -12.31 14.90
C ALA A 46 -7.96 -13.56 15.63
N LYS A 47 -8.34 -14.76 15.20
CA LYS A 47 -7.79 -16.03 15.70
C LYS A 47 -6.47 -16.44 15.02
N GLY A 48 -5.93 -15.58 14.16
CA GLY A 48 -4.71 -15.85 13.38
C GLY A 48 -4.94 -16.73 12.17
N HIS A 49 -6.20 -16.98 11.77
CA HIS A 49 -6.45 -17.71 10.53
C HIS A 49 -6.19 -16.82 9.32
N SER A 50 -5.70 -17.44 8.26
CA SER A 50 -5.56 -16.78 6.96
C SER A 50 -6.90 -16.27 6.46
N PHE A 51 -6.87 -15.11 5.81
CA PHE A 51 -8.04 -14.55 5.14
C PHE A 51 -8.62 -15.56 4.12
N PRO A 52 -9.95 -15.68 4.01
CA PRO A 52 -10.57 -16.65 3.12
C PRO A 52 -10.25 -16.37 1.65
N THR A 53 -9.92 -17.42 0.91
CA THR A 53 -9.77 -17.34 -0.54
C THR A 53 -11.14 -17.49 -1.21
N CYS A 54 -11.36 -16.76 -2.30
CA CYS A 54 -12.46 -17.05 -3.23
C CYS A 54 -11.87 -17.48 -4.57
N SER A 55 -12.29 -18.64 -5.05
CA SER A 55 -12.05 -19.10 -6.42
C SER A 55 -13.38 -19.47 -7.03
N GLY A 56 -13.88 -18.62 -7.91
CA GLY A 56 -15.11 -18.83 -8.67
C GLY A 56 -14.92 -18.38 -10.12
N VAL A 57 -15.84 -18.76 -11.00
CA VAL A 57 -15.83 -18.26 -12.38
C VAL A 57 -16.02 -16.74 -12.34
N GLY A 58 -15.09 -15.98 -12.93
CA GLY A 58 -15.18 -14.52 -12.95
C GLY A 58 -14.56 -13.78 -11.76
N PHE A 59 -13.96 -14.48 -10.79
CA PHE A 59 -13.51 -13.86 -9.54
C PHE A 59 -12.23 -14.47 -8.97
N GLN A 60 -11.25 -13.61 -8.67
CA GLN A 60 -9.97 -14.01 -8.06
C GLN A 60 -9.56 -13.04 -6.96
N SER A 61 -9.00 -13.57 -5.86
CA SER A 61 -8.40 -12.76 -4.79
C SER A 61 -6.92 -13.09 -4.61
N SER A 62 -6.10 -12.08 -4.34
CA SER A 62 -4.71 -12.29 -3.92
C SER A 62 -4.62 -12.91 -2.52
N ARG A 63 -3.44 -13.41 -2.17
CA ARG A 63 -3.10 -13.61 -0.75
C ARG A 63 -3.17 -12.26 -0.01
N PRO A 64 -3.45 -12.26 1.31
CA PRO A 64 -3.30 -11.08 2.15
C PRO A 64 -1.94 -10.43 1.98
N GLY A 65 -1.95 -9.13 1.73
CA GLY A 65 -0.78 -8.27 1.74
C GLY A 65 -0.74 -7.41 3.00
N TYR A 66 0.45 -6.90 3.28
CA TYR A 66 0.70 -5.94 4.36
C TYR A 66 1.53 -4.78 3.80
N ASP A 67 0.97 -3.59 3.83
CA ASP A 67 1.61 -2.35 3.37
C ASP A 67 1.25 -1.20 4.31
N PRO A 68 2.01 -1.02 5.39
CA PRO A 68 1.65 -0.11 6.47
C PRO A 68 1.94 1.35 6.16
N TYR A 69 2.75 1.64 5.13
CA TYR A 69 3.27 2.97 4.90
C TYR A 69 2.66 3.61 3.66
N TYR A 70 2.46 4.91 3.72
CA TYR A 70 2.07 5.71 2.57
C TYR A 70 2.69 7.10 2.61
N CYS A 71 2.71 7.74 1.46
CA CYS A 71 3.18 9.11 1.31
C CYS A 71 2.03 10.02 0.92
N ASN A 72 2.17 11.30 1.26
CA ASN A 72 1.28 12.36 0.76
C ASN A 72 1.44 12.51 -0.76
N GLU A 73 0.54 13.27 -1.37
CA GLU A 73 0.65 13.65 -2.78
C GLU A 73 2.03 14.26 -3.09
N ASP A 74 2.51 14.04 -4.31
CA ASP A 74 3.85 14.41 -4.77
C ASP A 74 5.02 13.74 -4.05
N TYR A 75 4.79 12.63 -3.35
CA TYR A 75 5.85 11.80 -2.79
C TYR A 75 5.68 10.33 -3.19
N THR A 76 6.80 9.68 -3.48
CA THR A 76 6.88 8.24 -3.74
C THR A 76 7.50 7.57 -2.53
N LEU A 77 6.90 6.47 -2.07
CA LEU A 77 7.47 5.64 -1.02
C LEU A 77 8.66 4.86 -1.58
N THR A 78 9.84 5.08 -1.02
CA THR A 78 11.02 4.25 -1.24
C THR A 78 11.27 3.42 0.00
N SER A 79 11.69 2.18 -0.16
CA SER A 79 12.08 1.34 0.95
C SER A 79 13.49 0.83 0.74
N SER A 80 14.37 1.09 1.70
CA SER A 80 15.71 0.51 1.75
C SER A 80 15.75 -0.61 2.80
N PHE A 81 16.57 -1.63 2.57
CA PHE A 81 16.85 -2.66 3.56
C PHE A 81 18.18 -2.32 4.24
N GLY A 82 18.13 -2.00 5.52
CA GLY A 82 19.32 -1.79 6.35
C GLY A 82 19.46 -2.87 7.43
N SER A 83 20.56 -2.83 8.18
CA SER A 83 20.87 -3.76 9.27
C SER A 83 19.82 -3.75 10.41
N GLY A 84 19.01 -2.68 10.50
CA GLY A 84 17.90 -2.53 11.44
C GLY A 84 16.51 -2.82 10.86
N GLY A 85 16.43 -3.38 9.64
CA GLY A 85 15.17 -3.71 8.96
C GLY A 85 14.85 -2.78 7.77
N ARG A 86 13.59 -2.84 7.32
CA ARG A 86 13.10 -2.06 6.17
C ARG A 86 12.85 -0.62 6.60
N VAL A 87 13.67 0.31 6.11
CA VAL A 87 13.50 1.76 6.31
C VAL A 87 12.67 2.29 5.15
N ALA A 88 11.43 2.67 5.44
CA ALA A 88 10.55 3.31 4.48
C ALA A 88 10.72 4.84 4.57
N THR A 89 10.85 5.50 3.43
CA THR A 89 11.05 6.95 3.31
C THR A 89 10.19 7.49 2.18
N CYS A 90 9.52 8.61 2.41
CA CYS A 90 8.82 9.31 1.34
C CYS A 90 9.77 10.25 0.64
N VAL A 91 9.83 10.19 -0.70
CA VAL A 91 10.73 11.00 -1.52
C VAL A 91 9.91 11.80 -2.53
N SER A 92 10.13 13.11 -2.62
CA SER A 92 9.33 13.95 -3.52
C SER A 92 9.42 13.52 -4.99
N THR A 93 8.32 13.53 -5.74
CA THR A 93 8.25 13.16 -7.16
C THR A 93 8.95 14.18 -8.06
N SER A 94 9.07 15.42 -7.60
CA SER A 94 9.76 16.52 -8.28
C SER A 94 10.94 17.04 -7.47
N LEU A 95 11.88 17.70 -8.15
CA LEU A 95 12.93 18.45 -7.47
C LEU A 95 12.38 19.78 -6.94
N ARG A 96 12.84 20.17 -5.77
CA ARG A 96 12.45 21.41 -5.10
C ARG A 96 13.71 22.23 -4.76
N PRO A 97 13.61 23.56 -4.71
CA PRO A 97 14.71 24.41 -4.30
C PRO A 97 15.05 24.12 -2.83
N VAL A 98 16.34 23.94 -2.55
CA VAL A 98 16.87 23.71 -1.22
C VAL A 98 18.03 24.65 -0.92
N ASP A 99 18.49 24.63 0.32
CA ASP A 99 19.64 25.41 0.73
C ASP A 99 20.88 25.09 -0.12
N ARG A 100 21.65 26.13 -0.49
CA ARG A 100 22.84 26.00 -1.34
C ARG A 100 23.89 25.06 -0.73
N ARG A 101 23.89 24.88 0.60
CA ARG A 101 24.76 23.96 1.34
C ARG A 101 24.66 22.52 0.84
N PHE A 102 23.49 22.09 0.38
CA PHE A 102 23.31 20.73 -0.14
C PHE A 102 24.01 20.49 -1.49
N CYS A 103 24.31 21.55 -2.24
CA CYS A 103 25.00 21.46 -3.54
C CYS A 103 26.44 22.00 -3.50
N SER A 104 26.94 22.41 -2.34
CA SER A 104 28.32 22.88 -2.20
C SER A 104 29.26 21.74 -1.85
N PHE A 105 30.31 21.52 -2.66
CA PHE A 105 31.40 20.58 -2.42
C PHE A 105 32.40 21.06 -1.33
N ALA A 106 31.96 21.85 -0.35
CA ALA A 106 32.87 22.40 0.64
C ALA A 106 33.33 21.29 1.59
N ARG A 107 34.65 21.13 1.71
CA ARG A 107 35.41 20.12 2.45
C ARG A 107 35.19 20.12 3.97
N ASP A 108 34.19 20.82 4.47
CA ASP A 108 33.90 20.90 5.88
C ASP A 108 32.78 19.90 6.19
N ASP A 109 33.21 18.65 6.43
CA ASP A 109 32.41 17.56 7.00
C ASP A 109 31.96 17.93 8.42
N ASN A 110 31.07 18.91 8.52
CA ASN A 110 30.33 19.16 9.76
C ASN A 110 28.92 18.58 9.60
N GLY A 111 28.84 17.24 9.54
CA GLY A 111 27.69 16.41 9.89
C GLY A 111 26.29 16.96 9.62
N GLY A 112 26.08 17.66 8.50
CA GLY A 112 24.78 18.18 8.14
C GLY A 112 23.83 17.01 7.92
N ASP A 113 22.55 17.18 8.27
CA ASP A 113 21.53 16.15 8.06
C ASP A 113 21.17 16.04 6.57
N TYR A 114 22.12 15.55 5.76
CA TYR A 114 21.96 15.23 4.35
C TYR A 114 20.93 14.12 4.13
N SER A 115 20.43 13.47 5.19
CA SER A 115 19.36 12.48 5.06
C SER A 115 18.01 13.10 4.68
N SER A 116 17.85 14.41 4.88
CA SER A 116 16.65 15.20 4.55
C SER A 116 16.46 15.49 3.05
N VAL A 117 17.50 15.30 2.23
CA VAL A 117 17.43 15.53 0.77
C VAL A 117 18.17 14.45 -0.03
N LEU A 118 17.71 14.16 -1.25
CA LEU A 118 18.35 13.21 -2.17
C LEU A 118 18.71 13.87 -3.49
N SER A 119 19.84 13.42 -4.05
CA SER A 119 20.36 13.84 -5.37
C SER A 119 20.41 15.37 -5.54
N PRO A 120 21.02 16.12 -4.62
CA PRO A 120 21.15 17.57 -4.74
C PRO A 120 21.99 17.92 -5.98
N ARG A 121 21.51 18.89 -6.77
CA ARG A 121 22.19 19.35 -7.98
C ARG A 121 21.87 20.80 -8.30
N TRP A 122 22.84 21.49 -8.90
CA TRP A 122 22.61 22.80 -9.45
C TRP A 122 21.77 22.71 -10.73
N GLN A 123 20.71 23.50 -10.81
CA GLN A 123 19.86 23.61 -11.99
C GLN A 123 19.61 25.09 -12.31
N ARG A 124 19.65 25.46 -13.60
CA ARG A 124 19.28 26.81 -14.04
C ARG A 124 17.76 26.90 -14.15
N GLN A 125 17.13 27.80 -13.40
CA GLN A 125 15.72 28.18 -13.53
C GLN A 125 15.61 29.70 -13.60
N GLY A 126 14.93 30.22 -14.63
CA GLY A 126 14.75 31.67 -14.80
C GLY A 126 16.07 32.46 -14.87
N GLY A 127 17.12 31.90 -15.49
CA GLY A 127 18.44 32.53 -15.61
C GLY A 127 19.31 32.47 -14.35
N ARG A 128 18.77 32.07 -13.19
CA ARG A 128 19.51 31.91 -11.93
C ARG A 128 19.85 30.45 -11.65
N LEU A 129 21.02 30.21 -11.06
CA LEU A 129 21.43 28.90 -10.61
C LEU A 129 20.82 28.61 -9.23
N GLN A 130 19.99 27.58 -9.13
CA GLN A 130 19.34 27.15 -7.89
C GLN A 130 19.82 25.75 -7.51
N CYS A 131 20.03 25.50 -6.22
CA CYS A 131 20.30 24.16 -5.71
C CYS A 131 18.97 23.44 -5.57
N MET A 132 18.82 22.33 -6.30
CA MET A 132 17.59 21.58 -6.38
C MET A 132 17.82 20.16 -5.87
N ALA A 133 16.93 19.65 -5.04
CA ALA A 133 17.03 18.28 -4.53
C ALA A 133 15.64 17.64 -4.38
N LYS A 134 15.62 16.32 -4.22
CA LYS A 134 14.45 15.58 -3.78
C LYS A 134 14.33 15.75 -2.27
N ILE A 135 13.15 16.06 -1.76
CA ILE A 135 12.95 16.18 -0.31
C ILE A 135 12.54 14.81 0.24
N THR A 136 13.13 14.40 1.35
CA THR A 136 12.71 13.19 2.07
C THR A 136 11.82 13.56 3.26
N SER A 137 10.92 12.66 3.61
CA SER A 137 10.10 12.78 4.83
C SER A 137 9.78 11.41 5.40
N ARG A 138 9.37 11.39 6.66
CA ARG A 138 8.88 10.17 7.32
C ARG A 138 7.55 9.76 6.68
N PRO A 139 7.35 8.46 6.34
CA PRO A 139 6.07 7.99 5.87
C PRO A 139 4.98 8.09 6.93
N ASN A 140 3.74 8.21 6.46
CA ASN A 140 2.57 8.04 7.30
C ASN A 140 2.28 6.55 7.49
N VAL A 141 1.60 6.21 8.59
CA VAL A 141 1.16 4.86 8.90
C VAL A 141 -0.33 4.73 8.58
N ARG A 142 -0.72 3.67 7.86
CA ARG A 142 -2.12 3.37 7.58
C ARG A 142 -2.80 2.79 8.82
N GLU A 143 -4.02 3.23 9.09
CA GLU A 143 -4.86 2.63 10.13
C GLU A 143 -5.19 1.17 9.82
N GLN A 144 -5.41 0.88 8.53
CA GLN A 144 -5.67 -0.46 7.98
C GLN A 144 -4.52 -0.84 7.03
N PRO A 145 -3.46 -1.50 7.53
CA PRO A 145 -2.27 -1.83 6.74
C PRO A 145 -2.42 -3.14 5.97
N HIS A 146 -3.43 -3.95 6.28
CA HIS A 146 -3.67 -5.19 5.56
C HIS A 146 -4.53 -4.91 4.33
N PHE A 147 -4.26 -5.63 3.27
CA PHE A 147 -5.03 -5.48 2.04
C PHE A 147 -5.15 -6.79 1.29
N ILE A 148 -6.16 -6.85 0.43
CA ILE A 148 -6.32 -7.88 -0.59
C ILE A 148 -6.65 -7.23 -1.91
N ASP A 149 -6.02 -7.72 -2.95
CA ASP A 149 -6.38 -7.38 -4.31
C ASP A 149 -7.45 -8.36 -4.80
N VAL A 150 -8.53 -7.81 -5.33
CA VAL A 150 -9.68 -8.51 -5.87
C VAL A 150 -9.76 -8.22 -7.36
N THR A 151 -9.83 -9.26 -8.18
CA THR A 151 -10.02 -9.15 -9.62
C THR A 151 -11.37 -9.75 -9.98
N ILE A 152 -12.22 -8.97 -10.64
CA ILE A 152 -13.53 -9.37 -11.15
C ILE A 152 -13.50 -9.25 -12.67
N ASP A 153 -13.81 -10.35 -13.37
CA ASP A 153 -13.81 -10.38 -14.83
C ASP A 153 -14.82 -9.37 -15.38
N GLY A 154 -14.39 -8.58 -16.36
CA GLY A 154 -15.20 -7.51 -16.95
C GLY A 154 -15.30 -6.22 -16.14
N VAL A 155 -14.87 -6.19 -14.87
CA VAL A 155 -14.84 -4.98 -14.02
C VAL A 155 -13.42 -4.48 -13.81
N GLY A 156 -12.47 -5.39 -13.55
CA GLY A 156 -11.07 -5.06 -13.31
C GLY A 156 -10.60 -5.41 -11.90
N LYS A 157 -9.51 -4.76 -11.47
CA LYS A 157 -8.82 -5.04 -10.20
C LYS A 157 -9.07 -3.93 -9.18
N GLN A 158 -9.46 -4.30 -7.97
CA GLN A 158 -9.69 -3.41 -6.83
C GLN A 158 -8.85 -3.86 -5.63
N ARG A 159 -8.35 -2.91 -4.85
CA ARG A 159 -7.71 -3.18 -3.56
C ARG A 159 -8.66 -2.85 -2.42
N VAL A 160 -8.87 -3.81 -1.53
CA VAL A 160 -9.63 -3.65 -0.29
C VAL A 160 -8.65 -3.62 0.87
N TRP A 161 -8.73 -2.57 1.69
CA TRP A 161 -7.96 -2.43 2.93
C TRP A 161 -8.78 -2.88 4.14
N TYR A 162 -8.11 -3.43 5.16
CA TYR A 162 -8.71 -3.84 6.43
C TYR A 162 -7.76 -3.84 7.62
#